data_AF-A0A7Y9PF53-F1
#
_entry.id   AF-A0A7Y9PF53-F1
#
_cell.length_a   1.000
_cell.length_b   1.000
_cell.length_c   1.000
_cell.angle_alpha   90.00
_cell.angle_beta   90.00
_cell.angle_gamma   90.00
#
_symmetry.space_group_name_H-M   'P 1'
#
loop_
_entity.id
_entity.type
_entity.pdbx_description
1 polymer ?
#
loop_
_entity_poly.entity_id
_entity_poly.type
_entity_poly.pdbx_seq_one_letter_code
_entity_poly.pdbx_strand_id
1 'polypeptide(L)'
;MSSRLHQTGLLFGFVLLWVSAQFLGAIGGPIAACICGALIGLLGTFAARFFSLLERPAWLLPLLLGGCSLLGIGITSLEHPLSSLSWLAAPLTILASGTIVVLQTLNRRRCGLCTRRLSPGALTFTCPRCALVVCDESCWSFEHRRCQLCVEHRVPLLSAQKQWWDRTLGPEATQGRCQVCMASFEQSDLRHCGRCRRLQCRDCWDNLNGECARCSWTIPDLPDSLQQIASSYNDARPSHQHE
;
A
#
# COMPACT_ATOMS: atom_id res chain seq x y z
N MET A 1 6.50 -7.40 22.91
CA MET A 1 7.38 -8.59 23.04
C MET A 1 6.78 -9.85 22.40
N SER A 2 5.47 -10.12 22.53
CA SER A 2 4.80 -11.30 21.93
C SER A 2 5.04 -11.47 20.41
N SER A 3 5.02 -10.38 19.63
CA SER A 3 5.21 -10.45 18.17
C SER A 3 6.57 -10.99 17.73
N ARG A 4 7.64 -10.67 18.47
CA ARG A 4 9.01 -11.11 18.11
C ARG A 4 9.20 -12.61 18.31
N LEU A 5 8.66 -13.17 19.40
CA LEU A 5 8.74 -14.61 19.69
C LEU A 5 8.00 -15.42 18.63
N HIS A 6 6.83 -14.95 18.21
CA HIS A 6 6.05 -15.58 17.15
C HIS A 6 6.83 -15.58 15.82
N GLN A 7 7.42 -14.43 15.46
CA GLN A 7 8.21 -14.31 14.23
C GLN A 7 9.47 -15.20 14.24
N THR A 8 10.18 -15.30 15.37
CA THR A 8 11.34 -16.20 15.49
C THR A 8 10.95 -17.67 15.39
N GLY A 9 9.82 -18.06 15.98
CA GLY A 9 9.31 -19.43 15.87
C GLY A 9 8.93 -19.79 14.43
N LEU A 10 8.25 -18.88 13.72
CA LEU A 10 7.92 -19.06 12.31
C LEU A 10 9.17 -19.15 11.43
N LEU A 11 10.18 -18.30 11.65
CA LEU A 11 11.43 -18.34 10.90
C LEU A 11 12.19 -19.66 11.12
N PHE A 12 12.24 -20.15 12.36
CA PHE A 12 12.87 -21.44 12.67
C PHE A 12 12.14 -22.60 11.99
N GLY A 13 10.81 -22.65 12.09
CA GLY A 13 10.00 -23.67 11.40
C GLY A 13 10.16 -23.61 9.88
N PHE A 14 10.25 -22.41 9.32
CA PHE A 14 10.50 -22.20 7.89
C PHE A 14 11.87 -22.75 7.46
N VAL A 15 12.95 -22.45 8.20
CA VAL A 15 14.30 -22.97 7.91
C VAL A 15 14.31 -24.50 8.01
N LEU A 16 13.76 -25.06 9.10
CA LEU A 16 13.73 -26.50 9.33
C LEU A 16 13.00 -27.25 8.20
N LEU A 17 11.87 -26.70 7.75
CA LEU A 17 11.08 -27.26 6.65
C LEU A 17 11.91 -27.39 5.36
N TRP A 18 12.61 -26.32 4.96
CA TRP A 18 13.36 -26.31 3.70
C TRP A 18 14.65 -27.14 3.75
N VAL A 19 15.33 -27.15 4.89
CA VAL A 19 16.47 -28.06 5.11
C VAL A 19 16.02 -29.52 4.98
N SER A 20 14.92 -29.88 5.63
CA SER A 20 14.37 -31.25 5.59
C SER A 20 13.94 -31.64 4.18
N ALA A 21 13.30 -30.72 3.45
CA ALA A 21 12.90 -30.95 2.06
C ALA A 21 14.12 -31.23 1.16
N GLN A 22 15.18 -30.42 1.27
CA GLN A 22 16.38 -30.62 0.46
C GLN A 22 17.10 -31.93 0.82
N PHE A 23 17.16 -32.27 2.10
CA PHE A 23 17.73 -33.53 2.58
C PHE A 23 17.01 -34.74 1.95
N LEU A 24 15.67 -34.76 1.98
CA LEU A 24 14.88 -35.81 1.32
C LEU A 24 15.10 -35.84 -0.20
N GLY A 25 15.21 -34.67 -0.83
CA GLY A 25 15.54 -34.57 -2.25
C GLY A 25 16.92 -35.13 -2.59
N ALA A 26 17.91 -34.96 -1.71
CA ALA A 26 19.27 -35.46 -1.89
C ALA A 26 19.35 -36.99 -1.76
N ILE A 27 18.57 -37.60 -0.86
CA ILE A 27 18.44 -39.06 -0.75
C ILE A 27 17.87 -39.67 -2.04
N GLY A 28 16.95 -38.97 -2.70
CA GLY A 28 16.36 -39.39 -3.99
C GLY A 28 17.33 -39.36 -5.18
N GLY A 29 18.58 -38.92 -4.98
CA GLY A 29 19.59 -38.83 -6.03
C GLY A 29 19.78 -37.41 -6.57
N PRO A 30 20.76 -37.20 -7.47
CA PRO A 30 21.24 -35.87 -7.81
C PRO A 30 20.25 -35.03 -8.64
N ILE A 31 19.48 -35.67 -9.52
CA ILE A 31 18.44 -34.99 -10.30
C ILE A 31 17.30 -34.55 -9.36
N ALA A 32 16.87 -35.42 -8.44
CA ALA A 32 15.87 -35.10 -7.43
C ALA A 32 16.33 -33.94 -6.53
N ALA A 33 17.61 -33.92 -6.13
CA ALA A 33 18.20 -32.83 -5.37
C ALA A 33 18.09 -31.49 -6.11
N CYS A 34 18.41 -31.45 -7.41
CA CYS A 34 18.33 -30.23 -8.23
C CYS A 34 16.90 -29.74 -8.41
N ILE A 35 15.96 -30.63 -8.70
CA ILE A 35 14.53 -30.30 -8.83
C ILE A 35 14.01 -29.75 -7.49
N CYS A 36 14.35 -30.41 -6.38
CA CYS A 36 13.99 -29.96 -5.04
C CYS A 36 14.56 -28.57 -4.76
N GLY A 37 15.84 -28.32 -5.08
CA GLY A 37 16.47 -27.01 -4.92
C GLY A 37 15.75 -25.89 -5.69
N ALA A 38 15.36 -26.14 -6.94
CA ALA A 38 14.58 -25.19 -7.72
C ALA A 38 13.18 -24.93 -7.11
N LEU A 39 12.49 -25.99 -6.66
CA LEU A 39 11.19 -25.87 -5.99
C LEU A 39 11.28 -25.13 -4.66
N ILE A 40 12.31 -25.36 -3.85
CA ILE A 40 12.58 -24.61 -2.62
C ILE A 40 12.78 -23.13 -2.94
N GLY A 41 13.53 -22.81 -3.99
CA GLY A 41 13.73 -21.43 -4.43
C GLY A 41 12.40 -20.75 -4.79
N LEU A 42 11.53 -21.44 -5.51
CA LEU A 42 10.23 -20.92 -5.94
C LEU A 42 9.23 -20.84 -4.76
N LEU A 43 8.92 -21.97 -4.15
CA LEU A 43 7.92 -22.09 -3.09
C LEU A 43 8.35 -21.39 -1.80
N GLY A 44 9.64 -21.47 -1.45
CA GLY A 44 10.20 -20.74 -0.32
C GLY A 44 10.06 -19.23 -0.48
N THR A 45 10.24 -18.72 -1.69
CA THR A 45 10.04 -17.29 -1.96
C THR A 45 8.57 -16.87 -1.78
N PHE A 46 7.62 -17.68 -2.28
CA PHE A 46 6.19 -17.42 -2.08
C PHE A 46 5.77 -17.51 -0.62
N ALA A 47 6.21 -18.55 0.09
CA ALA A 47 5.90 -18.75 1.50
C ALA A 47 6.47 -17.61 2.38
N ALA A 48 7.72 -17.20 2.17
CA ALA A 48 8.30 -16.07 2.88
C ALA A 48 7.54 -14.76 2.65
N ARG A 49 6.98 -14.57 1.45
CA ARG A 49 6.12 -13.44 1.09
C ARG A 49 4.76 -13.49 1.78
N PHE A 50 4.14 -14.67 1.81
CA PHE A 50 2.82 -14.88 2.41
C PHE A 50 2.84 -14.63 3.92
N PHE A 51 3.88 -15.11 4.59
CA PHE A 51 4.06 -14.95 6.03
C PHE A 51 4.80 -13.66 6.43
N SER A 52 5.16 -12.80 5.46
CA SER A 52 5.94 -11.57 5.69
C SER A 52 7.20 -11.80 6.54
N LEU A 53 7.88 -12.94 6.36
CA LEU A 53 8.96 -13.39 7.26
C LEU A 53 10.19 -12.49 7.21
N LEU A 54 10.46 -11.87 6.06
CA LEU A 54 11.59 -10.95 5.86
C LEU A 54 11.07 -9.57 5.45
N GLU A 55 10.98 -8.67 6.43
CA GLU A 55 10.63 -7.27 6.18
C GLU A 55 11.80 -6.49 5.54
N ARG A 56 13.06 -6.92 5.70
CA ARG A 56 14.25 -6.33 5.05
C ARG A 56 15.54 -7.12 5.30
N PRO A 57 16.56 -6.98 4.42
CA PRO A 57 16.50 -6.64 2.99
C PRO A 57 16.15 -7.85 2.10
N ALA A 58 15.51 -7.61 0.95
CA ALA A 58 14.96 -8.66 0.07
C ALA A 58 16.01 -9.62 -0.52
N TRP A 59 17.28 -9.22 -0.58
CA TRP A 59 18.39 -10.06 -1.06
C TRP A 59 18.83 -11.13 -0.04
N LEU A 60 18.43 -11.01 1.24
CA LEU A 60 18.72 -12.05 2.23
C LEU A 60 17.92 -13.33 1.98
N LEU A 61 16.75 -13.24 1.33
CA LEU A 61 15.89 -14.40 1.13
C LEU A 61 16.52 -15.46 0.22
N PRO A 62 17.07 -15.12 -0.97
CA PRO A 62 17.82 -16.09 -1.78
C PRO A 62 19.01 -16.72 -1.04
N LEU A 63 19.74 -15.94 -0.23
CA LEU A 63 20.87 -16.44 0.54
C LEU A 63 20.42 -17.40 1.65
N LEU A 64 19.33 -17.08 2.36
CA LEU A 64 18.75 -17.93 3.39
C LEU A 64 18.30 -19.28 2.80
N LEU A 65 17.56 -19.25 1.69
CA LEU A 65 17.08 -20.48 1.02
C LEU A 65 18.25 -21.28 0.43
N GLY A 66 19.23 -20.62 -0.17
CA GLY A 66 20.48 -21.24 -0.62
C GLY A 66 21.24 -21.89 0.52
N GLY A 67 21.33 -21.23 1.67
CA GLY A 67 21.91 -21.77 2.90
C GLY A 67 21.15 -23.01 3.42
N CYS A 68 19.82 -22.99 3.40
CA CYS A 68 19.01 -24.15 3.77
C CYS A 68 19.28 -25.35 2.82
N SER A 69 19.39 -25.08 1.51
CA SER A 69 19.70 -26.12 0.52
C SER A 69 21.11 -26.70 0.73
N LEU A 70 22.12 -25.84 0.94
CA LEU A 70 23.49 -26.28 1.24
C LEU A 70 23.56 -27.11 2.53
N LEU A 71 22.85 -26.72 3.59
CA LEU A 71 22.81 -27.47 4.84
C LEU A 71 22.17 -28.85 4.64
N GLY A 72 21.04 -28.93 3.93
CA GLY A 72 20.40 -30.22 3.62
C GLY A 72 21.33 -31.17 2.85
N ILE A 73 22.02 -30.68 1.81
CA ILE A 73 23.01 -31.44 1.03
C ILE A 73 24.21 -31.84 1.91
N GLY A 74 24.71 -30.91 2.73
CA GLY A 74 25.84 -31.14 3.62
C GLY A 74 25.55 -32.26 4.62
N ILE A 75 24.36 -32.29 5.21
CA ILE A 75 23.92 -33.36 6.11
C ILE A 75 23.93 -34.70 5.38
N THR A 76 23.33 -34.78 4.18
CA THR A 76 23.32 -36.03 3.39
C THR A 76 24.72 -36.51 3.01
N SER A 77 25.67 -35.58 2.77
CA SER A 77 27.05 -35.92 2.39
C SER A 77 27.85 -36.65 3.48
N LEU A 78 27.41 -36.54 4.74
CA LEU A 78 28.02 -37.24 5.87
C LEU A 78 27.69 -38.74 5.87
N GLU A 79 26.54 -39.11 5.31
CA GLU A 79 26.06 -40.51 5.30
C GLU A 79 26.26 -41.19 3.94
N HIS A 80 26.20 -40.43 2.84
CA HIS A 80 26.26 -40.97 1.49
C HIS A 80 27.23 -40.20 0.59
N PRO A 81 28.04 -40.89 -0.25
CA PRO A 81 28.87 -40.21 -1.23
C PRO A 81 27.99 -39.53 -2.28
N LEU A 82 28.04 -38.20 -2.32
CA LEU A 82 27.25 -37.40 -3.26
C LEU A 82 28.01 -37.16 -4.56
N SER A 83 27.27 -37.19 -5.67
CA SER A 83 27.79 -36.74 -6.96
C SER A 83 28.00 -35.22 -6.98
N SER A 84 28.93 -34.75 -7.81
CA SER A 84 29.16 -33.32 -8.02
C SER A 84 27.90 -32.57 -8.50
N LEU A 85 26.97 -33.25 -9.18
CA LEU A 85 25.72 -32.67 -9.65
C LEU A 85 24.80 -32.24 -8.49
N SER A 86 24.80 -32.99 -7.37
CA SER A 86 23.94 -32.67 -6.22
C SER A 86 24.24 -31.28 -5.64
N TRP A 87 25.50 -30.84 -5.71
CA TRP A 87 25.93 -29.52 -5.25
C TRP A 87 25.38 -28.36 -6.09
N LEU A 88 24.86 -28.64 -7.30
CA LEU A 88 24.19 -27.63 -8.13
C LEU A 88 22.80 -27.26 -7.60
N ALA A 89 22.22 -28.00 -6.65
CA ALA A 89 20.90 -27.65 -6.13
C ALA A 89 20.89 -26.28 -5.42
N ALA A 90 21.94 -25.96 -4.64
CA ALA A 90 22.06 -24.69 -3.95
C ALA A 90 22.12 -23.46 -4.88
N PRO A 91 23.01 -23.40 -5.90
CA PRO A 91 22.99 -22.30 -6.85
C PRO A 91 21.68 -22.24 -7.65
N LEU A 92 21.03 -23.38 -7.94
CA LEU A 92 19.69 -23.39 -8.53
C LEU A 92 18.64 -22.77 -7.61
N THR A 93 18.66 -23.06 -6.30
CA THR A 93 17.80 -22.42 -5.30
C THR A 93 17.99 -20.90 -5.27
N ILE A 94 19.26 -20.44 -5.25
CA ILE A 94 19.60 -19.01 -5.25
C ILE A 94 19.13 -18.34 -6.55
N LEU A 95 19.35 -18.98 -7.69
CA LEU A 95 18.97 -18.44 -8.99
C LEU A 95 17.45 -18.37 -9.15
N ALA A 96 16.71 -19.40 -8.76
CA ALA A 96 15.25 -19.43 -8.82
C ALA A 96 14.63 -18.36 -7.91
N SER A 97 15.02 -18.33 -6.64
CA SER A 97 14.53 -17.32 -5.68
C SER A 97 14.97 -15.90 -6.05
N GLY A 98 16.23 -15.72 -6.45
CA GLY A 98 16.79 -14.45 -6.88
C GLY A 98 16.07 -13.89 -8.10
N THR A 99 15.75 -14.73 -9.09
CA THR A 99 14.99 -14.32 -10.28
C THR A 99 13.60 -13.82 -9.88
N ILE A 100 12.90 -14.53 -8.99
CA ILE A 100 11.59 -14.10 -8.50
C ILE A 100 11.69 -12.77 -7.75
N VAL A 101 12.67 -12.63 -6.85
CA VAL A 101 12.90 -11.37 -6.11
C VAL A 101 13.20 -10.21 -7.07
N VAL A 102 14.04 -10.42 -8.09
CA VAL A 102 14.35 -9.41 -9.10
C VAL A 102 13.10 -9.03 -9.88
N LEU A 103 12.34 -9.99 -10.42
CA LEU A 103 11.09 -9.73 -11.14
C LEU A 103 10.09 -8.96 -10.27
N GLN A 104 9.95 -9.35 -9.00
CA GLN A 104 9.09 -8.66 -8.05
C GLN A 104 9.56 -7.22 -7.75
N THR A 105 10.87 -6.98 -7.67
CA THR A 105 11.42 -5.64 -7.43
C THR A 105 11.34 -4.72 -8.65
N LEU A 106 11.41 -5.29 -9.85
CA LEU A 106 11.22 -4.57 -11.12
C LEU A 106 9.74 -4.17 -11.32
N ASN A 107 8.81 -5.05 -10.96
CA ASN A 107 7.37 -4.80 -11.06
C ASN A 107 6.78 -3.99 -9.90
N ARG A 108 7.61 -3.43 -9.00
CA ARG A 108 7.09 -2.56 -7.94
C ARG A 108 6.56 -1.26 -8.55
N ARG A 109 5.32 -0.92 -8.20
CA ARG A 109 4.73 0.38 -8.54
C ARG A 109 5.62 1.50 -8.03
N ARG A 110 5.75 2.56 -8.82
CA ARG A 110 6.43 3.79 -8.42
C ARG A 110 5.38 4.79 -7.97
N CYS A 111 5.74 5.61 -6.99
CA CYS A 111 4.96 6.78 -6.66
C CYS A 111 4.87 7.69 -7.90
N GLY A 112 3.68 8.13 -8.27
CA GLY A 112 3.44 9.00 -9.42
C GLY A 112 4.04 10.41 -9.26
N LEU A 113 4.43 10.80 -8.04
CA LEU A 113 5.04 12.09 -7.74
C LEU A 113 6.55 12.00 -7.55
N CYS A 114 7.00 11.37 -6.46
CA CYS A 114 8.43 11.30 -6.15
C CYS A 114 9.20 10.22 -6.92
N THR A 115 8.51 9.42 -7.75
CA THR A 115 9.08 8.28 -8.52
C THR A 115 9.74 7.17 -7.69
N ARG A 116 9.72 7.26 -6.36
CA ARG A 116 10.22 6.25 -5.43
C ARG A 116 9.45 4.93 -5.62
N ARG A 117 10.18 3.80 -5.58
CA ARG A 117 9.55 2.47 -5.61
C ARG A 117 8.82 2.21 -4.29
N LEU A 118 7.54 1.85 -4.39
CA LEU A 118 6.68 1.60 -3.24
C LEU A 118 7.00 0.22 -2.66
N SER A 119 7.09 0.13 -1.33
CA SER A 119 7.24 -1.17 -0.66
C SER A 119 5.95 -1.98 -0.80
N PRO A 120 6.00 -3.32 -0.85
CA PRO A 120 4.80 -4.15 -1.02
C PRO A 120 3.71 -3.96 0.03
N GLY A 121 4.06 -3.46 1.23
CA GLY A 121 3.11 -3.09 2.29
C GLY A 121 3.09 -1.60 2.61
N ALA A 122 3.66 -0.74 1.76
CA ALA A 122 3.52 0.71 1.96
C ALA A 122 2.06 1.10 1.72
N LEU A 123 1.51 1.98 2.56
CA LEU A 123 0.21 2.56 2.31
C LEU A 123 0.31 3.48 1.09
N THR A 124 -0.56 3.23 0.11
CA THR A 124 -0.61 4.00 -1.13
C THR A 124 -1.99 4.55 -1.31
N PHE A 125 -2.08 5.81 -1.72
CA PHE A 125 -3.34 6.49 -1.96
C PHE A 125 -3.45 6.86 -3.43
N THR A 126 -4.64 6.71 -4.00
CA THR A 126 -4.94 7.19 -5.36
C THR A 126 -5.55 8.57 -5.24
N CYS A 127 -4.92 9.58 -5.84
CA CYS A 127 -5.47 10.93 -5.81
C CYS A 127 -6.80 11.00 -6.56
N PRO A 128 -7.89 11.49 -5.94
CA PRO A 128 -9.20 11.54 -6.58
C PRO A 128 -9.25 12.49 -7.78
N ARG A 129 -8.29 13.42 -7.89
CA ARG A 129 -8.21 14.39 -8.98
C ARG A 129 -7.42 13.92 -10.18
N CYS A 130 -6.15 13.58 -9.96
CA CYS A 130 -5.22 13.25 -11.03
C CYS A 130 -5.02 11.75 -11.22
N ALA A 131 -5.70 10.91 -10.43
CA ALA A 131 -5.60 9.45 -10.43
C ALA A 131 -4.17 8.89 -10.19
N LEU A 132 -3.21 9.74 -9.80
CA LEU A 132 -1.86 9.31 -9.46
C LEU A 132 -1.88 8.50 -8.17
N VAL A 133 -1.20 7.34 -8.18
CA VAL A 133 -0.91 6.55 -6.99
C VAL A 133 0.31 7.14 -6.29
N VAL A 134 0.16 7.58 -5.05
CA VAL A 134 1.18 8.31 -4.30
C VAL A 134 1.50 7.63 -2.98
N CYS A 135 2.73 7.81 -2.49
CA CYS A 135 3.15 7.33 -1.17
C CYS A 135 2.57 8.20 -0.05
N ASP A 136 2.28 7.57 1.07
CA ASP A 136 1.81 8.18 2.32
C ASP A 136 2.85 9.12 2.97
N GLU A 137 4.12 8.73 2.97
CA GLU A 137 5.20 9.40 3.73
C GLU A 137 5.40 10.88 3.37
N SER A 138 5.23 11.26 2.10
CA SER A 138 5.61 12.60 1.62
C SER A 138 4.73 13.16 0.51
N CYS A 139 4.02 12.32 -0.25
CA CYS A 139 3.30 12.75 -1.45
C CYS A 139 1.78 12.87 -1.24
N TRP A 140 1.27 12.38 -0.12
CA TRP A 140 -0.14 12.47 0.26
C TRP A 140 -0.37 13.54 1.34
N SER A 141 -1.43 14.34 1.19
CA SER A 141 -1.91 15.24 2.23
C SER A 141 -3.13 14.63 2.90
N PHE A 142 -3.00 14.25 4.17
CA PHE A 142 -4.12 13.68 4.94
C PHE A 142 -5.21 14.72 5.26
N GLU A 143 -4.80 15.97 5.48
CA GLU A 143 -5.73 17.08 5.76
C GLU A 143 -6.67 17.33 4.58
N HIS A 144 -6.11 17.40 3.36
CA HIS A 144 -6.87 17.69 2.16
C HIS A 144 -7.35 16.43 1.41
N ARG A 145 -6.92 15.24 1.86
CA ARG A 145 -7.19 13.92 1.23
C ARG A 145 -6.91 13.90 -0.27
N ARG A 146 -5.80 14.50 -0.68
CA ARG A 146 -5.32 14.56 -2.08
C ARG A 146 -3.80 14.58 -2.13
N CYS A 147 -3.23 14.38 -3.32
CA CYS A 147 -1.78 14.43 -3.46
C CYS A 147 -1.23 15.87 -3.30
N GLN A 148 0.00 15.99 -2.84
CA GLN A 148 0.64 17.29 -2.56
C GLN A 148 0.68 18.21 -3.78
N LEU A 149 0.93 17.66 -4.98
CA LEU A 149 0.92 18.46 -6.21
C LEU A 149 -0.45 19.11 -6.48
N CYS A 150 -1.55 18.41 -6.22
CA CYS A 150 -2.88 18.99 -6.36
C CYS A 150 -3.18 20.04 -5.28
N VAL A 151 -2.62 19.88 -4.07
CA VAL A 151 -2.72 20.90 -3.00
C VAL A 151 -1.96 22.16 -3.40
N GLU A 152 -0.71 22.02 -3.82
CA GLU A 152 0.18 23.13 -4.17
C GLU A 152 -0.36 23.96 -5.34
N HIS A 153 -0.84 23.29 -6.39
CA HIS A 153 -1.45 23.96 -7.54
C HIS A 153 -2.93 24.31 -7.34
N ARG A 154 -3.51 24.08 -6.15
CA ARG A 154 -4.92 24.33 -5.82
C ARG A 154 -5.87 23.81 -6.90
N VAL A 155 -5.63 22.59 -7.38
CA VAL A 155 -6.41 22.01 -8.47
C VAL A 155 -7.83 21.73 -7.96
N PRO A 156 -8.87 22.41 -8.49
CA PRO A 156 -10.23 22.24 -8.00
C PRO A 156 -10.71 20.82 -8.28
N LEU A 157 -11.26 20.17 -7.25
CA LEU A 157 -11.93 18.88 -7.31
C LEU A 157 -13.35 19.00 -7.87
N LEU A 158 -14.09 19.99 -7.39
CA LEU A 158 -15.49 20.23 -7.73
C LEU A 158 -15.61 20.99 -9.06
N SER A 159 -16.80 20.97 -9.65
CA SER A 159 -17.03 21.57 -10.97
C SER A 159 -16.69 23.07 -10.99
N ALA A 160 -16.02 23.53 -12.03
CA ALA A 160 -15.82 24.97 -12.25
C ALA A 160 -17.11 25.68 -12.67
N GLN A 161 -18.09 24.95 -13.19
CA GLN A 161 -19.31 25.51 -13.80
C GLN A 161 -20.30 26.00 -12.74
N LYS A 162 -20.70 27.28 -12.81
CA LYS A 162 -21.68 27.88 -11.88
C LYS A 162 -23.00 27.11 -11.82
N GLN A 163 -23.49 26.65 -12.98
CA GLN A 163 -24.76 25.90 -13.09
C GLN A 163 -24.79 24.63 -12.25
N TRP A 164 -23.65 23.95 -12.08
CA TRP A 164 -23.55 22.77 -11.22
C TRP A 164 -23.78 23.16 -9.76
N TRP A 165 -23.13 24.23 -9.29
CA TRP A 165 -23.31 24.74 -7.92
C TRP A 165 -24.73 25.22 -7.65
N ASP A 166 -25.32 25.96 -8.60
CA ASP A 166 -26.69 26.45 -8.48
C ASP A 166 -27.69 25.27 -8.37
N ARG A 167 -27.46 24.18 -9.11
CA ARG A 167 -28.28 22.97 -9.06
C ARG A 167 -28.11 22.21 -7.74
N THR A 168 -26.89 22.08 -7.25
CA THR A 168 -26.56 21.18 -6.14
C THR A 168 -26.74 21.84 -4.76
N LEU A 169 -26.39 23.12 -4.63
CA LEU A 169 -26.45 23.85 -3.35
C LEU A 169 -27.43 25.03 -3.36
N GLY A 170 -28.08 25.28 -4.48
CA GLY A 170 -28.93 26.46 -4.67
C GLY A 170 -28.12 27.70 -5.04
N PRO A 171 -28.78 28.86 -5.18
CA PRO A 171 -28.15 30.09 -5.66
C PRO A 171 -27.05 30.61 -4.71
N GLU A 172 -26.19 31.43 -5.27
CA GLU A 172 -25.16 32.18 -4.56
C GLU A 172 -25.79 33.11 -3.50
N ALA A 173 -25.20 33.14 -2.30
CA ALA A 173 -25.68 34.01 -1.23
C ALA A 173 -25.25 35.46 -1.48
N THR A 174 -26.18 36.40 -1.28
CA THR A 174 -25.96 37.84 -1.48
C THR A 174 -25.56 38.59 -0.20
N GLN A 175 -25.34 37.86 0.90
CA GLN A 175 -24.96 38.43 2.19
C GLN A 175 -24.18 37.43 3.04
N GLY A 176 -23.45 37.94 4.04
CA GLY A 176 -22.71 37.13 5.01
C GLY A 176 -21.25 36.87 4.63
N ARG A 177 -20.65 35.89 5.30
CA ARG A 177 -19.24 35.51 5.15
C ARG A 177 -19.06 33.99 5.19
N CYS A 178 -18.04 33.49 4.52
CA CYS A 178 -17.64 32.08 4.60
C CYS A 178 -17.28 31.71 6.05
N GLN A 179 -17.84 30.62 6.57
CA GLN A 179 -17.58 30.17 7.95
C GLN A 179 -16.14 29.69 8.20
N VAL A 180 -15.37 29.43 7.14
CA VAL A 180 -14.01 28.88 7.22
C VAL A 180 -12.97 29.98 7.04
N CYS A 181 -13.00 30.68 5.90
CA CYS A 181 -12.00 31.71 5.57
C CYS A 181 -12.46 33.15 5.84
N MET A 182 -13.71 33.36 6.29
CA MET A 182 -14.31 34.67 6.56
C MET A 182 -14.41 35.63 5.36
N ALA A 183 -14.15 35.16 4.13
CA ALA A 183 -14.36 35.92 2.89
C ALA A 183 -15.83 36.36 2.77
N SER A 184 -16.06 37.60 2.33
CA SER A 184 -17.41 38.14 2.11
C SER A 184 -18.05 37.61 0.83
N PHE A 185 -19.36 37.80 0.70
CA PHE A 185 -20.11 37.46 -0.51
C PHE A 185 -19.65 38.27 -1.75
N GLU A 186 -19.10 39.47 -1.55
CA GLU A 186 -18.55 40.28 -2.65
C GLU A 186 -17.22 39.73 -3.19
N GLN A 187 -16.48 39.00 -2.33
CA GLN A 187 -15.15 38.47 -2.66
C GLN A 187 -15.18 37.03 -3.17
N SER A 188 -16.25 36.29 -2.87
CA SER A 188 -16.29 34.85 -3.11
C SER A 188 -17.72 34.35 -3.29
N ASP A 189 -17.87 33.34 -4.14
CA ASP A 189 -19.13 32.65 -4.37
C ASP A 189 -19.49 31.79 -3.13
N LEU A 190 -20.40 32.32 -2.30
CA LEU A 190 -20.86 31.69 -1.06
C LEU A 190 -22.07 30.79 -1.29
N ARG A 191 -22.01 29.57 -0.78
CA ARG A 191 -23.09 28.58 -0.86
C ARG A 191 -23.57 28.15 0.52
N HIS A 192 -24.88 27.93 0.63
CA HIS A 192 -25.48 27.42 1.86
C HIS A 192 -25.29 25.91 1.95
N CYS A 193 -24.87 25.41 3.12
CA CYS A 193 -24.92 23.98 3.40
C CYS A 193 -26.37 23.46 3.32
N GLY A 194 -26.59 22.36 2.60
CA GLY A 194 -27.91 21.74 2.44
C GLY A 194 -28.55 21.29 3.76
N ARG A 195 -27.74 21.05 4.80
CA ARG A 195 -28.20 20.59 6.12
C ARG A 195 -28.27 21.71 7.17
N CYS A 196 -27.14 22.36 7.48
CA CYS A 196 -27.06 23.33 8.57
C CYS A 196 -27.22 24.80 8.13
N ARG A 197 -27.38 25.05 6.82
CA ARG A 197 -27.54 26.37 6.19
C ARG A 197 -26.40 27.38 6.42
N ARG A 198 -25.29 26.98 7.05
CA ARG A 198 -24.10 27.85 7.16
C ARG A 198 -23.48 28.11 5.79
N LEU A 199 -22.91 29.30 5.63
CA LEU A 199 -22.26 29.76 4.40
C LEU A 199 -20.82 29.26 4.31
N GLN A 200 -20.44 28.77 3.14
CA GLN A 200 -19.08 28.33 2.83
C GLN A 200 -18.79 28.66 1.37
N CYS A 201 -17.63 29.27 1.09
CA CYS A 201 -17.25 29.62 -0.28
C CYS A 201 -16.86 28.36 -1.08
N ARG A 202 -16.92 28.47 -2.41
CA ARG A 202 -16.55 27.37 -3.33
C ARG A 202 -15.17 26.79 -3.06
N ASP A 203 -14.16 27.62 -2.81
CA ASP A 203 -12.80 27.16 -2.53
C ASP A 203 -12.71 26.36 -1.23
N CYS A 204 -13.46 26.77 -0.20
CA CYS A 204 -13.52 26.02 1.06
C CYS A 204 -14.31 24.72 0.91
N TRP A 205 -15.37 24.68 0.09
CA TRP A 205 -16.03 23.42 -0.29
C TRP A 205 -15.07 22.48 -1.01
N ASP A 206 -14.27 23.01 -1.93
CA ASP A 206 -13.28 22.22 -2.67
C ASP A 206 -12.19 21.65 -1.77
N ASN A 207 -11.61 22.50 -0.91
CA ASN A 207 -10.56 22.12 0.04
C ASN A 207 -11.04 21.08 1.05
N LEU A 208 -12.32 21.09 1.39
CA LEU A 208 -12.96 20.11 2.27
C LEU A 208 -13.63 18.97 1.50
N ASN A 209 -13.28 18.75 0.23
CA ASN A 209 -13.76 17.63 -0.58
C ASN A 209 -15.30 17.54 -0.68
N GLY A 210 -15.99 18.68 -0.68
CA GLY A 210 -17.45 18.75 -0.68
C GLY A 210 -18.11 18.51 0.68
N GLU A 211 -17.35 18.50 1.78
CA GLU A 211 -17.87 18.40 3.15
C GLU A 211 -18.07 19.78 3.80
N CYS A 212 -19.17 19.92 4.54
CA CYS A 212 -19.44 21.12 5.32
C CYS A 212 -18.56 21.15 6.58
N ALA A 213 -17.76 22.21 6.75
CA ALA A 213 -16.87 22.36 7.90
C ALA A 213 -17.58 22.28 9.27
N ARG A 214 -18.87 22.65 9.34
CA ARG A 214 -19.62 22.73 10.60
C ARG A 214 -20.31 21.42 10.98
N CYS A 215 -21.03 20.80 10.04
CA CYS A 215 -21.88 19.64 10.34
C CYS A 215 -21.43 18.36 9.65
N SER A 216 -20.29 18.38 8.95
CA SER A 216 -19.74 17.26 8.17
C SER A 216 -20.74 16.68 7.14
N TRP A 217 -21.76 17.44 6.75
CA TRP A 217 -22.66 17.05 5.67
C TRP A 217 -21.92 17.14 4.33
N THR A 218 -21.98 16.06 3.56
CA THR A 218 -21.35 15.95 2.25
C THR A 218 -22.34 16.28 1.15
N ILE A 219 -21.89 17.03 0.15
CA ILE A 219 -22.66 17.32 -1.07
C ILE A 219 -23.14 16.01 -1.72
N PRO A 220 -24.42 15.87 -2.09
CA PRO A 220 -24.89 14.70 -2.83
C PRO A 220 -24.28 14.64 -4.24
N ASP A 221 -24.20 13.45 -4.82
CA ASP A 221 -23.71 13.22 -6.19
C ASP A 221 -22.27 13.70 -6.43
N LEU A 222 -21.40 13.59 -5.42
CA LEU A 222 -19.96 13.75 -5.65
C LEU A 222 -19.44 12.65 -6.59
N PRO A 223 -18.37 12.93 -7.36
CA PRO A 223 -17.67 11.90 -8.12
C PRO A 223 -17.33 10.68 -7.26
N ASP A 224 -17.45 9.47 -7.82
CA ASP A 224 -17.24 8.19 -7.11
C ASP A 224 -15.89 8.13 -6.36
N SER A 225 -14.85 8.75 -6.92
CA SER A 225 -13.52 8.83 -6.32
C SER A 225 -13.50 9.59 -4.97
N LEU A 226 -14.42 10.52 -4.77
CA LEU A 226 -14.58 11.28 -3.52
C LEU A 226 -15.55 10.59 -2.56
N GLN A 227 -16.56 9.88 -3.07
CA GLN A 227 -17.52 9.15 -2.23
C GLN A 227 -16.82 8.10 -1.37
N GLN A 228 -15.88 7.34 -1.94
CA GLN A 228 -15.10 6.33 -1.21
C GLN A 228 -14.28 6.92 -0.07
N ILE A 229 -13.76 8.14 -0.26
CA ILE A 229 -12.97 8.84 0.75
C ILE A 229 -13.88 9.32 1.88
N ALA A 230 -15.05 9.87 1.56
CA ALA A 230 -16.03 10.34 2.53
C ALA A 230 -16.61 9.18 3.38
N SER A 231 -16.92 8.03 2.78
CA SER A 231 -17.50 6.88 3.49
C SER A 231 -16.51 6.25 4.48
N SER A 232 -15.26 6.04 4.06
CA SER A 232 -14.21 5.42 4.88
C SER A 232 -13.91 6.17 6.20
N TYR A 233 -14.14 7.48 6.22
CA TYR A 233 -13.93 8.31 7.41
C TYR A 233 -15.11 8.26 8.38
N ASN A 234 -16.34 8.24 7.86
CA ASN A 234 -17.55 8.17 8.69
C ASN A 234 -17.61 6.85 9.46
N ASP A 235 -17.13 5.74 8.88
CA ASP A 235 -17.05 4.45 9.55
C ASP A 235 -15.93 4.40 10.61
N ALA A 236 -14.86 5.20 10.44
CA ALA A 236 -13.72 5.24 11.33
C ALA A 236 -13.87 6.24 12.49
N ARG A 237 -14.89 7.11 12.48
CA ARG A 237 -15.12 8.10 13.54
C ARG A 237 -15.90 7.42 14.67
N PRO A 238 -15.28 7.11 15.83
CA PRO A 238 -16.02 6.60 16.96
C PRO A 238 -17.06 7.63 17.37
N SER A 239 -18.29 7.18 17.63
CA SER A 239 -19.49 7.97 17.97
C SER A 239 -19.39 8.78 19.28
N HIS A 240 -18.20 8.97 19.83
CA HIS A 240 -17.91 9.66 21.08
C HIS A 240 -17.83 11.19 20.92
N GLN A 241 -18.86 11.88 20.41
CA GLN A 241 -18.96 13.36 20.55
C GLN A 241 -20.41 13.88 20.64
N HIS A 242 -21.31 13.12 21.25
CA HIS A 242 -22.61 13.63 21.69
C HIS A 242 -22.83 13.33 23.17
N GLU A 243 -22.06 14.01 24.02
CA GLU A 243 -22.45 14.40 25.39
C GLU A 243 -22.13 15.88 25.58
#